data_AF-I6F4Z8-F1
#
_entry.id   AF-I6F4Z8-F1
#
_cell.length_a   1.000
_cell.length_b   1.000
_cell.length_c   1.000
_cell.angle_alpha   90.00
_cell.angle_beta   90.00
_cell.angle_gamma   90.00
#
_symmetry.space_group_name_H-M   'P 1'
#
loop_
_entity.id
_entity.type
_entity.pdbx_description
1 polymer ?
#
loop_
_entity_poly.entity_id
_entity_poly.type
_entity_poly.pdbx_seq_one_letter_code
_entity_poly.pdbx_strand_id
1 'polypeptide(L)'
;MTKIKILALSMLAALSVNTAYAESTLTLGAGVGVIDQPYKGYDAKAYLIPAVSYDGDSFWFRGLGGGYYLWNDAADTLSVMAYWSPMYFKPDDSNDHQLRRLDKRKSTMMAGVSWSHHTPYGFLRTSLAADVLDNSNGVVGDVAWLYRYVNGGFTLTPGIGAEW
;
A
#
# COMPACT_ATOMS: atom_id res chain seq x y z
N MET A 1 4.97 37.26 -8.19
CA MET A 1 5.00 36.57 -6.89
C MET A 1 4.38 35.20 -7.07
N THR A 2 5.22 34.19 -7.26
CA THR A 2 4.83 32.78 -7.48
C THR A 2 4.36 32.20 -6.14
N LYS A 3 3.06 31.93 -6.01
CA LYS A 3 2.49 31.26 -4.83
C LYS A 3 2.81 29.77 -4.92
N ILE A 4 3.76 29.32 -4.11
CA ILE A 4 4.03 27.90 -3.88
C ILE A 4 2.80 27.31 -3.16
N LYS A 5 2.06 26.43 -3.84
CA LYS A 5 0.99 25.66 -3.22
C LYS A 5 1.64 24.49 -2.49
N ILE A 6 1.57 24.52 -1.17
CA ILE A 6 2.02 23.42 -0.29
C ILE A 6 1.13 22.22 -0.61
N LEU A 7 1.73 21.14 -1.12
CA LEU A 7 1.06 19.85 -1.27
C LEU A 7 0.62 19.39 0.14
N ALA A 8 -0.67 19.08 0.30
CA ALA A 8 -1.18 18.52 1.54
C ALA A 8 -0.49 17.18 1.81
N LEU A 9 0.35 17.14 2.84
CA LEU A 9 0.96 15.92 3.36
C LEU A 9 -0.13 15.19 4.16
N SER A 10 -0.82 14.23 3.54
CA SER A 10 -1.72 13.34 4.28
C SER A 10 -0.88 12.41 5.16
N MET A 11 -0.82 12.75 6.45
CA MET A 11 -0.10 11.94 7.44
C MET A 11 -1.01 10.78 7.87
N LEU A 12 -0.81 9.59 7.30
CA LEU A 12 -1.50 8.38 7.74
C LEU A 12 -0.84 7.86 9.03
N ALA A 13 -1.37 8.27 10.18
CA ALA A 13 -0.98 7.70 11.47
C ALA A 13 -1.79 6.42 11.71
N ALA A 14 -1.22 5.26 11.38
CA ALA A 14 -1.79 3.96 11.68
C ALA A 14 -1.09 3.35 12.91
N LEU A 15 -1.84 3.16 14.00
CA LEU A 15 -1.41 2.31 15.11
C LEU A 15 -1.90 0.89 14.81
N SER A 16 -0.98 -0.05 14.65
CA SER A 16 -1.30 -1.47 14.49
C SER A 16 -0.78 -2.26 15.69
N VAL A 17 -1.61 -3.17 16.20
CA VAL A 17 -1.20 -4.19 17.18
C VAL A 17 -1.21 -5.51 16.43
N ASN A 18 -0.04 -6.16 16.35
CA ASN A 18 0.12 -7.45 15.69
C ASN A 18 0.48 -8.49 16.75
N THR A 19 -0.21 -9.64 16.72
CA THR A 19 0.21 -10.82 17.47
C THR A 19 0.85 -11.79 16.48
N ALA A 20 2.17 -11.94 16.58
CA ALA A 20 2.89 -12.98 15.85
C ALA A 20 3.06 -14.20 16.77
N TYR A 21 2.55 -15.35 16.35
CA TYR A 21 2.91 -16.62 16.99
C TYR A 21 4.25 -17.06 16.40
N ALA A 22 5.25 -17.31 17.24
CA ALA A 22 6.54 -17.82 16.80
C ALA A 22 6.33 -19.13 16.01
N GLU A 23 6.87 -19.21 14.79
CA GLU A 23 6.63 -20.23 13.74
C GLU A 23 5.33 -20.13 12.92
N SER A 24 4.40 -19.22 13.21
CA SER A 24 3.19 -19.10 12.40
C SER A 24 3.41 -18.19 11.19
N THR A 25 3.24 -18.75 10.00
CA THR A 25 3.10 -18.05 8.73
C THR A 25 1.91 -17.11 8.69
N LEU A 26 0.98 -17.20 9.66
CA LEU A 26 -0.20 -16.35 9.79
C LEU A 26 0.00 -15.29 10.88
N THR A 27 -0.13 -14.03 10.50
CA THR A 27 -0.18 -12.87 11.40
C THR A 27 -1.57 -12.24 11.34
N LEU A 28 -2.17 -12.04 12.52
CA LEU A 28 -3.42 -11.32 12.68
C LEU A 28 -3.18 -10.04 13.48
N GLY A 29 -3.78 -8.96 13.01
CA GLY A 29 -3.75 -7.65 13.63
C GLY A 29 -4.96 -6.83 13.21
N ALA A 30 -5.17 -5.72 13.89
CA ALA A 30 -6.14 -4.71 13.52
C ALA A 30 -5.57 -3.33 13.85
N GLY A 31 -5.88 -2.36 13.00
CA GLY A 31 -5.56 -0.96 13.22
C GLY A 31 -6.80 -0.08 13.04
N VAL A 32 -6.78 1.09 13.66
CA VAL A 32 -7.76 2.14 13.38
C VAL A 32 -7.01 3.30 12.71
N GLY A 33 -7.51 3.74 11.56
CA GLY A 33 -6.96 4.88 10.84
C GLY A 33 -8.02 5.95 10.64
N VAL A 34 -7.65 7.22 10.83
CA VAL A 34 -8.45 8.35 10.38
C VAL A 34 -7.91 8.76 9.02
N ILE A 35 -8.75 8.68 7.99
CA ILE A 35 -8.37 9.02 6.62
C ILE A 35 -9.09 10.32 6.26
N ASP A 36 -8.29 11.36 6.02
CA ASP A 36 -8.76 12.56 5.35
C ASP A 36 -8.69 12.32 3.84
N GLN A 37 -9.75 12.68 3.10
CA GLN A 37 -9.77 12.47 1.67
C GLN A 37 -8.99 13.58 0.97
N PRO A 38 -8.21 13.29 -0.08
CA PRO A 38 -7.46 14.30 -0.81
C PRO A 38 -8.37 15.30 -1.57
N TYR A 39 -9.66 15.00 -1.66
CA TYR A 39 -10.66 15.85 -2.30
C TYR A 39 -11.25 16.84 -1.30
N LYS A 40 -11.33 18.10 -1.71
CA LYS A 40 -11.89 19.18 -0.90
C LYS A 40 -13.36 18.90 -0.50
N GLY A 41 -13.71 19.26 0.73
CA GLY A 41 -15.10 19.20 1.20
C GLY A 41 -15.61 17.80 1.51
N TYR A 42 -14.70 16.84 1.74
CA TYR A 42 -14.98 15.56 2.38
C TYR A 42 -14.69 15.66 3.88
N ASP A 43 -15.51 14.99 4.69
CA ASP A 43 -15.25 14.83 6.11
C ASP A 43 -14.27 13.67 6.35
N ALA A 44 -13.37 13.85 7.32
CA ALA A 44 -12.48 12.79 7.78
C ALA A 44 -13.29 11.61 8.36
N LYS A 45 -12.96 10.38 7.96
CA LYS A 45 -13.67 9.18 8.41
C LYS A 45 -12.70 8.23 9.14
N ALA A 46 -13.17 7.67 10.25
CA ALA A 46 -12.46 6.63 10.97
C ALA A 46 -12.78 5.26 10.35
N TYR A 47 -11.75 4.48 10.05
CA TYR A 47 -11.86 3.15 9.48
C TYR A 47 -11.18 2.14 10.39
N LEU A 48 -11.86 1.02 10.66
CA LEU A 48 -11.23 -0.18 11.20
C LEU A 48 -10.58 -0.93 10.02
N ILE A 49 -9.27 -1.11 10.10
CA ILE A 49 -8.47 -1.76 9.06
C ILE A 49 -7.99 -3.10 9.63
N PRO A 50 -8.61 -4.23 9.23
CA PRO A 50 -8.07 -5.54 9.59
C PRO A 50 -6.71 -5.72 8.91
N ALA A 51 -5.72 -6.17 9.67
CA ALA A 51 -4.40 -6.49 9.18
C ALA A 51 -4.20 -8.01 9.27
N VAL A 52 -4.65 -8.72 8.25
CA VAL A 52 -4.41 -10.16 8.12
C VAL A 52 -3.27 -10.35 7.14
N SER A 53 -2.24 -11.08 7.54
CA SER A 53 -1.13 -11.44 6.66
C SER A 53 -0.80 -12.92 6.80
N TYR A 54 -0.51 -13.56 5.69
CA TYR A 54 -0.01 -14.91 5.59
C TYR A 54 1.22 -14.92 4.69
N ASP A 55 2.32 -15.53 5.12
CA ASP A 55 3.54 -15.65 4.35
C ASP A 55 4.03 -17.10 4.40
N GLY A 56 3.79 -17.85 3.32
CA GLY A 56 4.22 -19.24 3.17
C GLY A 56 5.28 -19.39 2.09
N ASP A 57 5.63 -20.64 1.76
CA ASP A 57 6.73 -20.91 0.81
C ASP A 57 6.37 -20.55 -0.64
N SER A 58 5.11 -20.77 -1.03
CA SER A 58 4.65 -20.63 -2.42
C SER A 58 3.81 -19.37 -2.66
N PHE A 59 3.08 -18.92 -1.67
CA PHE A 59 2.17 -17.77 -1.80
C PHE A 59 2.10 -16.98 -0.51
N TRP A 60 1.70 -15.73 -0.67
CA TRP A 60 1.53 -14.78 0.42
C TRP A 60 0.22 -14.02 0.26
N PHE A 61 -0.32 -13.57 1.37
CA PHE A 61 -1.46 -12.67 1.45
C PHE A 61 -1.13 -11.59 2.47
N ARG A 62 -1.37 -10.31 2.14
CA ARG A 62 -1.08 -9.18 3.00
C ARG A 62 -2.21 -8.16 2.85
N GLY A 63 -3.01 -8.02 3.90
CA GLY A 63 -4.13 -7.08 3.93
C GLY A 63 -5.22 -7.42 2.92
N LEU A 64 -5.23 -6.72 1.79
CA LEU A 64 -6.21 -6.85 0.70
C LEU A 64 -5.56 -7.25 -0.62
N GLY A 65 -4.31 -7.71 -0.56
CA GLY A 65 -3.55 -8.20 -1.69
C GLY A 65 -2.89 -9.54 -1.39
N GLY A 66 -2.53 -10.25 -2.43
CA GLY A 66 -1.80 -11.50 -2.35
C GLY A 66 -0.99 -11.74 -3.59
N GLY A 67 -0.11 -12.72 -3.52
CA GLY A 67 0.76 -13.08 -4.62
C GLY A 67 1.30 -14.49 -4.52
N TYR A 68 1.85 -14.95 -5.63
CA TYR A 68 2.48 -16.25 -5.79
C TYR A 68 3.94 -16.02 -6.13
N TYR A 69 4.83 -16.68 -5.39
CA TYR A 69 6.27 -16.60 -5.61
C TYR A 69 6.64 -17.40 -6.86
N LEU A 70 7.21 -16.70 -7.85
CA LEU A 70 7.88 -17.32 -9.00
C LEU A 70 9.33 -17.68 -8.66
N TRP A 71 9.92 -16.90 -7.76
CA TRP A 71 11.26 -17.12 -7.22
C TRP A 71 11.28 -16.61 -5.78
N ASN A 72 11.88 -17.36 -4.86
CA ASN A 72 11.96 -16.99 -3.46
C ASN A 72 13.21 -17.62 -2.83
N ASP A 73 14.32 -16.89 -2.83
CA ASP A 73 15.55 -17.28 -2.14
C ASP A 73 16.03 -16.18 -1.20
N ALA A 74 17.23 -16.34 -0.63
CA ALA A 74 17.78 -15.40 0.34
C ALA A 74 18.11 -14.01 -0.24
N ALA A 75 18.38 -13.91 -1.54
CA ALA A 75 18.71 -12.67 -2.23
C ALA A 75 17.48 -12.14 -2.98
N ASP A 76 16.81 -12.97 -3.76
CA ASP A 76 15.81 -12.55 -4.73
C ASP A 76 14.44 -13.14 -4.43
N THR A 77 13.44 -12.26 -4.47
CA THR A 77 12.03 -12.65 -4.38
C THR A 77 11.29 -12.04 -5.56
N LEU A 78 10.76 -12.88 -6.45
CA LEU A 78 9.94 -12.48 -7.58
C LEU A 78 8.55 -13.07 -7.40
N SER A 79 7.51 -12.26 -7.52
CA SER A 79 6.13 -12.73 -7.43
C SER A 79 5.21 -12.09 -8.45
N VAL A 80 4.21 -12.86 -8.88
CA VAL A 80 3.00 -12.28 -9.47
C VAL A 80 2.05 -11.93 -8.33
N MET A 81 1.41 -10.78 -8.42
CA MET A 81 0.59 -10.26 -7.34
C MET A 81 -0.68 -9.60 -7.85
N ALA A 82 -1.68 -9.55 -6.99
CA ALA A 82 -2.87 -8.74 -7.18
C ALA A 82 -3.32 -8.14 -5.85
N TYR A 83 -3.85 -6.93 -5.89
CA TYR A 83 -4.34 -6.23 -4.71
C TYR A 83 -5.55 -5.35 -5.04
N TRP A 84 -6.42 -5.16 -4.06
CA TRP A 84 -7.50 -4.20 -4.16
C TRP A 84 -6.98 -2.79 -3.88
N SER A 85 -7.17 -1.87 -4.83
CA SER A 85 -6.93 -0.44 -4.65
C SER A 85 -8.21 0.22 -4.11
N PRO A 86 -8.23 0.67 -2.85
CA PRO A 86 -9.41 1.27 -2.24
C PRO A 86 -9.63 2.72 -2.70
N MET A 87 -8.83 3.25 -3.64
CA MET A 87 -8.99 4.62 -4.13
C MET A 87 -10.33 4.77 -4.86
N TYR A 88 -11.19 5.66 -4.37
CA TYR A 88 -12.47 5.97 -5.00
C TYR A 88 -12.77 7.47 -4.90
N PHE A 89 -13.71 7.95 -5.71
CA PHE A 89 -14.25 9.30 -5.62
C PHE A 89 -15.76 9.27 -5.87
N LYS A 90 -16.54 9.84 -4.94
CA LYS A 90 -18.00 9.90 -5.00
C LYS A 90 -18.46 11.37 -4.98
N PRO A 91 -18.84 11.95 -6.13
CA PRO A 91 -19.16 13.36 -6.23
C PRO A 91 -20.19 13.84 -5.18
N ASP A 92 -21.22 13.02 -4.92
CA ASP A 92 -22.28 13.31 -3.94
C ASP A 92 -21.82 13.38 -2.49
N ASP A 93 -20.65 12.82 -2.15
CA ASP A 93 -20.06 12.89 -0.82
C ASP A 93 -19.31 14.23 -0.58
N SER A 94 -19.14 15.08 -1.61
CA SER A 94 -18.43 16.35 -1.51
C SER A 94 -19.38 17.54 -1.34
N ASN A 95 -19.04 18.43 -0.40
CA ASN A 95 -19.71 19.72 -0.22
C ASN A 95 -19.30 20.79 -1.26
N ASP A 96 -18.31 20.51 -2.13
CA ASP A 96 -17.85 21.46 -3.15
C ASP A 96 -18.61 21.28 -4.48
N HIS A 97 -19.32 22.32 -4.91
CA HIS A 97 -20.13 22.30 -6.15
C HIS A 97 -19.30 21.99 -7.41
N GLN A 98 -18.00 22.29 -7.43
CA GLN A 98 -17.16 21.95 -8.57
C GLN A 98 -16.86 20.45 -8.63
N LEU A 99 -16.63 19.82 -7.47
CA LEU A 99 -16.36 18.38 -7.37
C LEU A 99 -17.61 17.54 -7.62
N ARG A 100 -18.80 18.04 -7.27
CA ARG A 100 -20.08 17.38 -7.57
C ARG A 100 -20.36 17.21 -9.07
N ARG A 101 -19.67 17.97 -9.94
CA ARG A 101 -19.80 17.88 -11.40
C ARG A 101 -18.81 16.91 -12.06
N LEU A 102 -17.88 16.36 -11.30
CA LEU A 102 -16.90 15.41 -11.81
C LEU A 102 -17.49 13.99 -11.85
N ASP A 103 -16.93 13.14 -12.70
CA ASP A 103 -17.35 11.75 -12.79
C ASP A 103 -16.96 10.95 -11.54
N LYS A 104 -17.84 10.03 -11.15
CA LYS A 104 -17.59 9.07 -10.07
C LYS A 104 -16.47 8.12 -10.45
N ARG A 105 -15.51 7.92 -9.54
CA ARG A 105 -14.43 6.94 -9.68
C ARG A 105 -14.63 5.79 -8.72
N LYS A 106 -14.54 4.57 -9.23
CA LYS A 106 -14.70 3.35 -8.45
C LYS A 106 -13.33 2.85 -8.00
N SER A 107 -13.31 2.18 -6.84
CA SER A 107 -12.17 1.35 -6.45
C SER A 107 -11.92 0.27 -7.48
N THR A 108 -10.68 -0.19 -7.62
CA THR A 108 -10.33 -1.19 -8.62
C THR A 108 -9.44 -2.30 -8.06
N MET A 109 -9.23 -3.35 -8.85
CA MET A 109 -8.24 -4.39 -8.57
C MET A 109 -7.04 -4.18 -9.49
N MET A 110 -5.86 -4.22 -8.90
CA MET A 110 -4.58 -4.10 -9.59
C MET A 110 -3.93 -5.48 -9.62
N ALA A 111 -3.28 -5.84 -10.74
CA ALA A 111 -2.47 -7.04 -10.81
C ALA A 111 -1.17 -6.79 -11.58
N GLY A 112 -0.12 -7.53 -11.26
CA GLY A 112 1.17 -7.40 -11.91
C GLY A 112 2.27 -8.19 -11.25
N VAL A 113 3.47 -7.64 -11.24
CA VAL A 113 4.68 -8.31 -10.75
C VAL A 113 5.39 -7.46 -9.71
N SER A 114 6.05 -8.13 -8.77
CA SER A 114 6.96 -7.49 -7.83
C SER A 114 8.26 -8.28 -7.73
N TRP A 115 9.35 -7.56 -7.58
CA TRP A 115 10.69 -8.12 -7.38
C TRP A 115 11.37 -7.39 -6.23
N SER A 116 12.04 -8.15 -5.36
CA SER A 116 12.93 -7.60 -4.35
C SER A 116 14.27 -8.29 -4.34
N HIS A 117 15.33 -7.50 -4.27
CA HIS A 117 16.71 -7.97 -4.19
C HIS A 117 17.34 -7.54 -2.87
N HIS A 118 17.79 -8.50 -2.07
CA HIS A 118 18.33 -8.32 -0.72
C HIS A 118 19.85 -8.37 -0.73
N THR A 119 20.43 -7.41 -0.02
CA THR A 119 21.86 -7.28 0.19
C THR A 119 22.13 -7.06 1.68
N PRO A 120 23.39 -7.21 2.14
CA PRO A 120 23.77 -6.88 3.51
C PRO A 120 23.50 -5.41 3.90
N TYR A 121 23.37 -4.52 2.91
CA TYR A 121 23.23 -3.06 3.11
C TYR A 121 21.80 -2.56 2.87
N GLY A 122 20.83 -3.46 2.70
CA GLY A 122 19.45 -3.13 2.39
C GLY A 122 18.90 -3.96 1.25
N PHE A 123 17.70 -3.62 0.80
CA PHE A 123 17.03 -4.32 -0.29
C PHE A 123 16.38 -3.32 -1.25
N LEU A 124 16.45 -3.66 -2.54
CA LEU A 124 15.72 -2.98 -3.59
C LEU A 124 14.35 -3.63 -3.70
N ARG A 125 13.29 -2.83 -3.72
CA ARG A 125 11.93 -3.22 -4.02
C ARG A 125 11.54 -2.61 -5.35
N THR A 126 10.95 -3.40 -6.23
CA THR A 126 10.39 -2.95 -7.50
C THR A 126 9.03 -3.61 -7.71
N SER A 127 8.07 -2.86 -8.23
CA SER A 127 6.81 -3.45 -8.66
C SER A 127 6.18 -2.70 -9.82
N LEU A 128 5.35 -3.42 -10.59
CA LEU A 128 4.55 -2.86 -11.67
C LEU A 128 3.20 -3.58 -11.67
N ALA A 129 2.11 -2.81 -11.59
CA ALA A 129 0.76 -3.35 -11.59
C ALA A 129 -0.17 -2.50 -12.47
N ALA A 130 -1.16 -3.14 -13.08
CA ALA A 130 -2.16 -2.49 -13.91
C ALA A 130 -3.58 -2.83 -13.44
N ASP A 131 -4.51 -1.95 -13.73
CA ASP A 131 -5.94 -2.17 -13.49
C ASP A 131 -6.46 -3.34 -14.33
N VAL A 132 -7.11 -4.30 -13.67
CA VAL A 132 -7.71 -5.47 -14.32
C VAL A 132 -9.24 -5.43 -14.39
N LEU A 133 -9.87 -4.42 -13.80
CA LEU A 133 -11.34 -4.27 -13.79
C LEU A 133 -11.82 -3.14 -14.70
N ASP A 134 -10.92 -2.46 -15.42
CA ASP A 134 -11.24 -1.35 -16.35
C ASP A 134 -12.02 -0.22 -15.66
N ASN A 135 -11.77 0.02 -14.37
CA ASN A 135 -12.40 1.12 -13.63
C ASN A 135 -11.61 2.44 -13.73
N SER A 136 -10.31 2.35 -14.03
CA SER A 136 -9.36 3.45 -14.03
C SER A 136 -8.40 3.44 -15.23
N ASN A 137 -8.13 2.27 -15.82
CA ASN A 137 -7.06 2.08 -16.81
C ASN A 137 -5.67 2.51 -16.29
N GLY A 138 -5.49 2.51 -14.97
CA GLY A 138 -4.27 2.94 -14.30
C GLY A 138 -3.17 1.88 -14.34
N VAL A 139 -1.93 2.35 -14.32
CA VAL A 139 -0.72 1.56 -14.10
C VAL A 139 0.03 2.21 -12.95
N VAL A 140 0.55 1.40 -12.04
CA VAL A 140 1.34 1.83 -10.88
C VAL A 140 2.70 1.16 -10.94
N GLY A 141 3.76 1.96 -10.90
CA GLY A 141 5.14 1.49 -10.79
C GLY A 141 5.80 2.00 -9.52
N ASP A 142 6.45 1.12 -8.75
CA ASP A 142 7.22 1.47 -7.54
C ASP A 142 8.64 0.96 -7.68
N VAL A 143 9.60 1.81 -7.30
CA VAL A 143 11.00 1.42 -7.07
C VAL A 143 11.50 2.10 -5.81
N ALA A 144 11.97 1.32 -4.84
CA ALA A 144 12.46 1.84 -3.58
C ALA A 144 13.67 1.06 -3.06
N TRP A 145 14.62 1.75 -2.47
CA TRP A 145 15.70 1.16 -1.67
C TRP A 145 15.38 1.30 -0.19
N LEU A 146 15.42 0.20 0.54
CA LEU A 146 15.09 0.15 1.97
C LEU A 146 16.24 -0.48 2.75
N TYR A 147 16.49 -0.01 3.96
CA TYR A 147 17.45 -0.61 4.88
C TYR A 147 16.74 -1.01 6.16
N ARG A 148 16.85 -2.27 6.58
CA ARG A 148 16.24 -2.76 7.83
C ARG A 148 17.29 -2.75 8.95
N TYR A 149 17.12 -1.84 9.90
CA TYR A 149 17.89 -1.78 11.14
C TYR A 149 17.14 -2.49 12.26
N VAL A 150 17.77 -3.49 12.88
CA VAL A 150 17.22 -4.24 14.01
C VAL A 150 18.16 -4.10 15.20
N ASN A 151 17.64 -3.67 16.34
CA ASN A 151 18.36 -3.58 17.61
C ASN A 151 17.51 -4.12 18.75
N GLY A 152 17.75 -5.39 19.12
CA GLY A 152 16.91 -6.10 20.10
C GLY A 152 15.45 -6.18 19.62
N GLY A 153 14.53 -5.65 20.42
CA GLY A 153 13.09 -5.58 20.07
C GLY A 153 12.72 -4.39 19.17
N PHE A 154 13.65 -3.50 18.84
CA PHE A 154 13.39 -2.34 18.00
C PHE A 154 13.74 -2.63 16.53
N THR A 155 12.80 -2.38 15.63
CA THR A 155 13.02 -2.47 14.18
C THR A 155 12.67 -1.13 13.53
N LEU A 156 13.61 -0.57 12.78
CA LEU A 156 13.43 0.64 11.98
C LEU A 156 13.80 0.32 10.52
N THR A 157 12.93 0.64 9.58
CA THR A 157 13.20 0.42 8.15
C THR A 157 13.13 1.74 7.37
N PRO A 158 14.19 2.57 7.36
CA PRO A 158 14.25 3.71 6.46
C PRO A 158 14.26 3.27 4.99
N GLY A 159 13.78 4.13 4.11
CA GLY A 159 13.86 3.91 2.67
C GLY A 159 13.67 5.18 1.87
N ILE A 160 14.09 5.12 0.61
CA ILE A 160 13.89 6.16 -0.40
C ILE A 160 13.42 5.49 -1.70
N GLY A 161 12.47 6.11 -2.39
CA GLY A 161 11.92 5.53 -3.61
C GLY A 161 11.09 6.52 -4.40
N ALA A 162 10.59 6.04 -5.53
CA ALA A 162 9.65 6.73 -6.39
C ALA A 162 8.49 5.80 -6.74
N GLU A 163 7.29 6.36 -6.77
CA GLU A 163 6.07 5.72 -7.25
C GLU A 163 5.51 6.58 -8.39
N TRP A 164 5.01 5.92 -9.44
CA TRP A 164 4.35 6.54 -10.58
C TRP A 164 2.97 5.94 -10.78
#